data_AF-A0A2V8DR63-F1
#
_entry.id   AF-A0A2V8DR63-F1
#
_cell.length_a   1.000
_cell.length_b   1.000
_cell.length_c   1.000
_cell.angle_alpha   90.00
_cell.angle_beta   90.00
_cell.angle_gamma   90.00
#
_symmetry.space_group_name_H-M   'P 1'
#
loop_
_entity.id
_entity.type
_entity.pdbx_description
1 polymer ?
#
loop_
_entity_poly.entity_id
_entity_poly.type
_entity_poly.pdbx_seq_one_letter_code
_entity_poly.pdbx_strand_id
1 'polypeptide(L)'
;GRAFSIGAAGLVIALAMQGEGRGQDRGNQPPPSVRAAAPFDPTGYWSSLITQNWRLRMVPPAKGDYIGIPISAAGKKAADAWDQAKDEAAGNQCKAY
;
A
#
# COMPACT_ATOMS: atom_id res chain seq x y z
N GLY A 1 -20.21 78.90 -16.04
CA GLY A 1 -18.82 79.34 -16.26
C GLY A 1 -17.94 78.73 -15.17
N ARG A 2 -16.82 78.13 -15.59
CA ARG A 2 -15.55 77.79 -14.91
C ARG A 2 -15.49 78.02 -13.38
N ALA A 3 -14.96 77.10 -12.56
CA ALA A 3 -13.59 76.63 -12.66
C ALA A 3 -13.31 75.30 -11.92
N PHE A 4 -12.44 74.51 -12.54
CA PHE A 4 -11.66 73.42 -11.95
C PHE A 4 -10.58 74.01 -11.04
N SER A 5 -10.35 73.43 -9.86
CA SER A 5 -9.15 73.64 -9.07
C SER A 5 -8.54 72.29 -8.70
N ILE A 6 -7.36 72.03 -9.27
CA ILE A 6 -6.51 70.86 -9.00
C ILE A 6 -5.83 71.08 -7.65
N GLY A 7 -6.09 70.20 -6.68
CA GLY A 7 -5.40 70.13 -5.40
C GLY A 7 -4.26 69.11 -5.45
N ALA A 8 -3.07 69.55 -5.06
CA ALA A 8 -1.77 68.91 -5.24
C ALA A 8 -1.56 67.59 -4.48
N ALA A 9 -0.59 66.83 -5.00
CA ALA A 9 -0.12 65.53 -4.56
C ALA A 9 0.39 65.50 -3.12
N GLY A 10 0.04 64.44 -2.40
CA GLY A 10 0.69 63.99 -1.17
C GLY A 10 0.97 62.49 -1.26
N LEU A 11 2.13 62.12 -1.80
CA LEU A 11 2.62 60.75 -1.87
C LEU A 11 3.11 60.34 -0.47
N VAL A 12 2.34 59.52 0.25
CA VAL A 12 2.83 58.82 1.45
C VAL A 12 3.39 57.47 1.01
N ILE A 13 4.72 57.38 0.96
CA ILE A 13 5.45 56.12 0.74
C ILE A 13 5.38 55.32 2.05
N ALA A 14 4.56 54.28 2.09
CA ALA A 14 4.64 53.25 3.13
C ALA A 14 5.62 52.16 2.66
N LEU A 15 6.88 52.28 3.09
CA LEU A 15 7.80 51.16 3.18
C LEU A 15 7.40 50.32 4.40
N ALA A 16 7.02 49.06 4.18
CA ALA A 16 7.43 47.91 5.01
C ALA A 16 6.64 46.65 4.60
N MET A 17 7.28 45.51 4.85
CA MET A 17 6.73 44.14 4.84
C MET A 17 6.88 43.42 3.49
N GLN A 18 8.16 43.24 3.15
CA GLN A 18 8.69 42.01 2.56
C GLN A 18 7.99 40.77 3.15
N GLY A 19 7.73 39.80 2.28
CA GLY A 19 6.97 38.61 2.61
C GLY A 19 7.58 37.82 3.75
N GLU A 20 6.74 37.33 4.65
CA GLU A 20 6.99 36.17 5.47
C GLU A 20 5.62 35.67 5.94
N GLY A 21 5.32 34.39 5.76
CA GLY A 21 4.09 33.81 6.32
C GLY A 21 3.35 32.78 5.48
N ARG A 22 3.91 32.23 4.40
CA ARG A 22 3.46 30.90 3.90
C ARG A 22 4.11 29.82 4.76
N GLY A 23 3.78 29.77 6.04
CA GLY A 23 4.52 28.91 6.96
C GLY A 23 3.89 28.78 8.34
N GLN A 24 2.57 28.74 8.47
CA GLN A 24 1.97 28.48 9.77
C GLN A 24 0.60 27.81 9.64
N ASP A 25 0.60 26.54 9.20
CA ASP A 25 -0.53 25.64 9.47
C ASP A 25 -0.25 24.15 9.23
N ARG A 26 0.95 23.75 8.80
CA ARG A 26 1.31 22.33 8.65
C ARG A 26 1.68 21.63 9.97
N GLY A 27 1.74 22.36 11.08
CA GLY A 27 2.27 21.87 12.36
C GLY A 27 1.22 21.34 13.35
N ASN A 28 -0.08 21.57 13.10
CA ASN A 28 -1.14 21.20 14.05
C ASN A 28 -2.26 20.37 13.41
N GLN A 29 -1.98 19.78 12.24
CA GLN A 29 -2.97 18.91 11.60
C GLN A 29 -2.88 17.52 12.26
N PRO A 30 -3.96 17.03 12.89
CA PRO A 30 -3.96 15.71 13.48
C PRO A 30 -3.56 14.68 12.41
N PRO A 31 -2.79 13.64 12.78
CA PRO A 31 -2.34 12.64 11.82
C PRO A 31 -3.56 12.05 11.11
N PRO A 32 -3.45 11.77 9.79
CA PRO A 32 -4.53 11.14 9.06
C PRO A 32 -4.91 9.81 9.73
N SER A 33 -6.21 9.50 9.74
CA SER A 33 -6.68 8.20 10.21
C SER A 33 -5.99 7.06 9.45
N VAL A 34 -5.89 5.87 10.06
CA VAL A 34 -5.31 4.70 9.39
C VAL A 34 -5.98 4.38 8.05
N ARG A 35 -7.29 4.65 7.93
CA ARG A 35 -8.03 4.54 6.65
C ARG A 35 -7.60 5.59 5.64
N ALA A 36 -7.41 6.84 6.06
CA ALA A 36 -6.95 7.93 5.18
C ALA A 36 -5.48 7.82 4.79
N ALA A 37 -4.67 7.12 5.58
CA ALA A 37 -3.26 6.85 5.31
C ALA A 37 -3.03 5.58 4.47
N ALA A 38 -4.05 4.74 4.28
CA ALA A 38 -3.91 3.51 3.52
C ALA A 38 -3.63 3.82 2.03
N PRO A 39 -2.72 3.08 1.38
CA PRO A 39 -2.38 3.31 -0.03
C PRO A 39 -3.55 3.02 -0.99
N PHE A 40 -4.54 2.24 -0.55
CA PHE A 40 -5.80 2.03 -1.24
C PHE A 40 -6.88 1.59 -0.23
N ASP A 41 -8.15 1.77 -0.61
CA ASP A 41 -9.30 1.31 0.16
C ASP A 41 -9.81 -0.04 -0.41
N PRO A 42 -9.71 -1.17 0.33
CA PRO A 42 -10.21 -2.47 -0.12
C PRO A 42 -11.75 -2.62 0.02
N THR A 43 -12.48 -1.56 0.37
CA THR A 43 -13.95 -1.63 0.39
C THR A 43 -14.51 -1.62 -1.04
N GLY A 44 -15.61 -2.36 -1.26
CA GLY A 44 -16.23 -2.50 -2.59
C GLY A 44 -16.85 -3.88 -2.83
N TYR A 45 -17.26 -4.13 -4.07
CA TYR A 45 -17.75 -5.45 -4.49
C TYR A 45 -16.59 -6.33 -4.92
N TRP A 46 -16.44 -7.47 -4.25
CA TRP A 46 -15.43 -8.48 -4.58
C TRP A 46 -16.05 -9.61 -5.39
N SER A 47 -15.39 -10.00 -6.49
CA SER A 47 -15.74 -11.19 -7.27
C SER A 47 -14.63 -12.22 -7.19
N SER A 48 -15.00 -13.48 -6.94
CA SER A 48 -14.07 -14.60 -6.94
C SER A 48 -13.59 -14.91 -8.36
N LEU A 49 -12.30 -14.69 -8.63
CA LEU A 49 -11.69 -15.07 -9.89
C LEU A 49 -11.21 -16.53 -9.84
N ILE A 50 -11.93 -17.42 -10.50
CA ILE A 50 -11.48 -18.80 -10.72
C ILE A 50 -10.83 -18.88 -12.11
N THR A 51 -9.50 -18.96 -12.12
CA THR A 51 -8.68 -19.08 -13.35
C THR A 51 -8.00 -20.44 -13.40
N GLN A 52 -7.39 -20.81 -14.53
CA GLN A 52 -6.75 -22.13 -14.72
C GLN A 52 -5.78 -22.51 -13.60
N ASN A 53 -5.06 -21.54 -13.04
CA ASN A 53 -4.07 -21.76 -11.98
C ASN A 53 -4.60 -21.47 -10.57
N TRP A 54 -5.91 -21.26 -10.41
CA TRP A 54 -6.52 -20.97 -9.12
C TRP A 54 -6.16 -22.03 -8.06
N ARG A 55 -6.21 -23.32 -8.43
CA ARG A 55 -5.83 -24.43 -7.54
C ARG A 55 -4.41 -24.26 -7.00
N LEU A 56 -3.45 -23.90 -7.86
CA LEU A 56 -2.04 -23.76 -7.50
C LEU A 56 -1.76 -22.57 -6.58
N ARG A 57 -2.72 -21.64 -6.41
CA ARG A 57 -2.59 -20.44 -5.59
C ARG A 57 -3.36 -20.52 -4.28
N MET A 58 -4.39 -21.36 -4.22
CA MET A 58 -5.31 -21.41 -3.08
C MET A 58 -5.23 -22.71 -2.29
N VAL A 59 -4.67 -23.78 -2.87
CA VAL A 59 -4.61 -25.09 -2.22
C VAL A 59 -3.17 -25.58 -2.22
N PRO A 60 -2.59 -25.89 -1.05
CA PRO A 60 -1.28 -26.53 -0.97
C PRO A 60 -1.27 -27.82 -1.78
N PRO A 61 -0.19 -28.11 -2.53
CA PRO A 61 -0.07 -29.35 -3.26
C PRO A 61 -0.09 -30.54 -2.30
N ALA A 62 -0.76 -31.62 -2.70
CA ALA A 62 -0.66 -32.88 -1.97
C ALA A 62 0.78 -33.41 -2.07
N LYS A 63 1.22 -34.21 -1.09
CA LYS A 63 2.50 -34.92 -1.18
C LYS A 63 2.58 -35.70 -2.50
N GLY A 64 3.65 -35.46 -3.25
CA GLY A 64 3.87 -36.09 -4.56
C GLY A 64 3.32 -35.29 -5.75
N ASP A 65 2.57 -34.20 -5.54
CA ASP A 65 2.18 -33.28 -6.62
C ASP A 65 3.35 -32.35 -6.95
N TYR A 66 4.03 -32.64 -8.05
CA TYR A 66 5.17 -31.86 -8.57
C TYR A 66 4.83 -31.15 -9.88
N ILE A 67 3.54 -30.88 -10.14
CA ILE A 67 3.11 -30.31 -11.42
C ILE A 67 3.86 -29.00 -11.74
N GLY A 68 4.44 -28.93 -12.95
CA GLY A 68 5.18 -27.75 -13.41
C GLY A 68 6.56 -27.55 -12.76
N ILE A 69 6.99 -28.44 -11.86
CA ILE A 69 8.32 -28.39 -11.24
C ILE A 69 9.27 -29.35 -11.96
N PRO A 70 10.32 -28.87 -12.64
CA PRO A 70 11.36 -29.73 -13.20
C PRO A 70 12.22 -30.31 -12.08
N ILE A 71 11.82 -31.48 -11.58
CA ILE A 71 12.44 -32.13 -10.41
C ILE A 71 13.44 -33.21 -10.84
N SER A 72 14.62 -33.22 -10.22
CA SER A 72 15.61 -34.30 -10.40
C SER A 72 15.21 -35.55 -9.62
N ALA A 73 15.82 -36.71 -9.93
CA ALA A 73 15.59 -37.94 -9.18
C ALA A 73 15.94 -37.79 -7.68
N ALA A 74 17.03 -37.10 -7.37
CA ALA A 74 17.43 -36.82 -5.98
C ALA A 74 16.42 -35.91 -5.28
N GLY A 75 15.94 -34.86 -5.97
CA GLY A 75 14.91 -33.96 -5.44
C GLY A 75 13.60 -34.69 -5.15
N LYS A 76 13.15 -35.53 -6.09
CA LYS A 76 11.94 -36.34 -5.89
C LYS A 76 12.08 -37.28 -4.70
N LYS A 77 13.22 -37.97 -4.56
CA LYS A 77 13.49 -38.85 -3.41
C LYS A 77 13.41 -38.08 -2.09
N ALA A 78 13.98 -36.88 -2.02
CA ALA A 78 13.95 -36.06 -0.82
C ALA A 78 12.52 -35.59 -0.47
N ALA A 79 11.76 -35.14 -1.47
CA ALA A 79 10.38 -34.69 -1.29
C ALA A 79 9.43 -35.84 -0.92
N ASP A 80 9.60 -37.03 -1.53
CA ASP A 80 8.82 -38.23 -1.19
C ASP A 80 9.13 -38.76 0.22
N ALA A 81 10.31 -38.46 0.76
CA ALA A 81 10.72 -38.88 2.11
C ALA A 81 10.08 -38.04 3.23
N TRP A 82 9.48 -36.88 2.91
CA TRP A 82 8.77 -36.08 3.89
C TRP A 82 7.50 -36.80 4.41
N ASP A 83 7.26 -36.72 5.71
CA ASP A 83 6.12 -37.33 6.39
C ASP A 83 5.26 -36.23 7.02
N GLN A 84 4.16 -35.90 6.33
CA GLN A 84 3.21 -34.89 6.75
C GLN A 84 2.56 -35.28 8.08
N ALA A 85 2.07 -36.52 8.22
CA ALA A 85 1.36 -36.96 9.43
C ALA A 85 2.22 -36.85 10.69
N LYS A 86 3.53 -37.13 10.56
CA LYS A 86 4.49 -36.92 11.65
C LYS A 86 4.60 -35.45 12.06
N ASP A 87 4.72 -34.53 11.09
CA ASP A 87 4.78 -33.10 11.38
C ASP A 87 3.46 -32.60 11.98
N GLU A 88 2.33 -33.09 11.50
CA GLU A 88 1.01 -32.74 12.04
C GLU A 88 0.84 -33.20 13.49
N ALA A 89 1.24 -34.45 13.80
CA ALA A 89 1.24 -34.97 15.17
C ALA A 89 2.18 -34.19 16.10
N ALA A 90 3.27 -33.63 15.55
CA ALA A 90 4.22 -32.80 16.27
C ALA A 90 3.83 -31.31 16.36
N GLY A 91 2.65 -30.92 15.85
CA GLY A 91 2.20 -29.52 15.84
C GLY A 91 2.87 -28.63 14.79
N ASN A 92 3.58 -29.21 13.83
CA ASN A 92 4.36 -28.51 12.79
C ASN A 92 3.60 -28.40 11.45
N GLN A 93 2.27 -28.27 11.50
CA GLN A 93 1.38 -28.15 10.33
C GLN A 93 1.87 -27.11 9.31
N CYS A 94 2.46 -26.02 9.81
CA CYS A 94 2.90 -24.88 9.01
C CYS A 94 4.06 -25.20 8.05
N LYS A 95 4.80 -26.31 8.24
CA LYS A 95 5.92 -26.68 7.35
C LYS A 95 5.49 -27.01 5.92
N ALA A 96 4.20 -27.21 5.68
CA ALA A 96 3.65 -27.43 4.35
C ALA A 96 3.52 -26.14 3.50
N TYR A 97 3.78 -24.96 4.07
CA TYR A 97 3.62 -23.63 3.45
C TYR A 97 4.94 -22.85 3.47
#